data_AF-A0A8D2DBP0-F1
#
_entry.id   AF-A0A8D2DBP0-F1
#
_cell.length_a   1.000
_cell.length_b   1.000
_cell.length_c   1.000
_cell.angle_alpha   90.00
_cell.angle_beta   90.00
_cell.angle_gamma   90.00
#
_symmetry.space_group_name_H-M   'P 1'
#
loop_
_entity.id
_entity.type
_entity.pdbx_description
1 polymer ?
#
loop_
_entity_poly.entity_id
_entity_poly.type
_entity_poly.pdbx_seq_one_letter_code
_entity_poly.pdbx_strand_id
1 'polypeptide(L)'
;MAAPGPAVGSGAVETCGLEQILEALKLLLSPGGSGSSSLQITKHDILLATLKSNLSALEDKLLKDPQWKKLKLLRDEIANKAEWPQNSVDITWSFTSQALLLLLCLKETMIRLVAAFNPGKPNPRTPEVAPSLSPDTLSISQQKTVQSVLQFVVTLGVCPYLMPGVGVPLRYRTEFGAVVQDVVCLDAAPHATQRLYTSCKLDFCRHFGDITAGLCQLGFCPTKENHQHSWKSPYFLQILTEEERTLSRGALKDLLDQVYQPLAVRELLILQGGPPQSCTDVKTQLRCRAPAWLRRLCGQLLSERLMRPSGVQAVVRAFWKESDAEATAADWKKCDLIAKILASCPQQSLSPESYYRDICPQILDLFHFQDKLTARQFQRVATTAFVTMSREQPQLAAKYLLQPVLAPLHRCLNTAEVPESDMVPGTILVSEEELSRCIEDIFKIYFQTKTKYMVLEPDGVGINILL
;
A
#
# COMPACT_ATOMS: atom_id res chain seq x y z
N MET A 1 -41.93 -38.72 -36.11
CA MET A 1 -41.35 -37.41 -35.72
C MET A 1 -40.21 -37.69 -34.76
N ALA A 2 -39.02 -37.20 -35.09
CA ALA A 2 -37.75 -37.59 -34.51
C ALA A 2 -37.58 -37.12 -33.06
N ALA A 3 -36.94 -37.98 -32.25
CA ALA A 3 -36.44 -37.65 -30.92
C ALA A 3 -35.30 -36.61 -31.02
N PRO A 4 -35.20 -35.66 -30.08
CA PRO A 4 -34.02 -34.81 -29.99
C PRO A 4 -32.90 -35.61 -29.30
N GLY A 5 -31.79 -35.80 -30.03
CA GLY A 5 -30.58 -36.44 -29.51
C GLY A 5 -29.90 -35.61 -28.43
N PRO A 6 -29.01 -36.23 -27.64
CA PRO A 6 -28.28 -35.53 -26.60
C PRO A 6 -27.32 -34.53 -27.25
N ALA A 7 -27.43 -33.27 -26.85
CA ALA A 7 -26.44 -32.26 -27.15
C ALA A 7 -25.09 -32.75 -26.61
N VAL A 8 -24.13 -32.90 -27.52
CA VAL A 8 -22.73 -33.18 -27.22
C VAL A 8 -22.21 -32.04 -26.35
N GLY A 9 -22.18 -32.27 -25.04
CA GLY A 9 -21.55 -31.38 -24.09
C GLY A 9 -20.07 -31.30 -24.41
N SER A 10 -19.64 -30.13 -24.86
CA SER A 10 -18.24 -29.71 -24.85
C SER A 10 -17.60 -30.15 -23.54
N GLY A 11 -16.51 -30.91 -23.64
CA GLY A 11 -15.90 -31.62 -22.52
C GLY A 11 -15.68 -30.71 -21.32
N ALA A 12 -16.35 -31.05 -20.21
CA ALA A 12 -16.04 -30.50 -18.91
C ALA A 12 -14.59 -30.87 -18.59
N VAL A 13 -13.68 -29.90 -18.71
CA VAL A 13 -12.30 -30.03 -18.25
C VAL A 13 -12.37 -30.32 -16.75
N GLU A 14 -12.14 -31.58 -16.37
CA GLU A 14 -12.06 -31.98 -14.98
C GLU A 14 -11.04 -31.09 -14.25
N THR A 15 -11.53 -30.32 -13.27
CA THR A 15 -10.74 -29.29 -12.60
C THR A 15 -9.55 -29.90 -11.86
N CYS A 16 -8.37 -29.26 -11.98
CA CYS A 16 -7.19 -29.60 -11.17
C CYS A 16 -7.51 -29.43 -9.68
N GLY A 17 -7.03 -30.36 -8.84
CA GLY A 17 -7.22 -30.27 -7.40
C GLY A 17 -6.41 -29.13 -6.80
N LEU A 18 -7.03 -28.32 -5.93
CA LEU A 18 -6.37 -27.25 -5.17
C LEU A 18 -5.21 -27.77 -4.31
N GLU A 19 -5.34 -28.99 -3.78
CA GLU A 19 -4.30 -29.66 -2.98
C GLU A 19 -3.03 -29.94 -3.79
N GLN A 20 -3.17 -30.34 -5.06
CA GLN A 20 -2.03 -30.67 -5.93
C GLN A 20 -1.17 -29.43 -6.21
N ILE A 21 -1.81 -28.28 -6.41
CA ILE A 21 -1.11 -27.00 -6.60
C ILE A 21 -0.36 -26.61 -5.32
N LEU A 22 -0.99 -26.78 -4.15
CA LEU A 22 -0.36 -26.49 -2.88
C LEU A 22 0.79 -27.45 -2.53
N GLU A 23 0.69 -28.72 -2.92
CA GLU A 23 1.81 -29.66 -2.83
C GLU A 23 2.97 -29.28 -3.74
N ALA A 24 2.70 -28.82 -4.97
CA ALA A 24 3.71 -28.29 -5.88
C ALA A 24 4.42 -27.06 -5.27
N LEU A 25 3.66 -26.14 -4.67
CA LEU A 25 4.20 -24.98 -3.97
C LEU A 25 5.06 -25.39 -2.76
N LYS A 26 4.63 -26.38 -1.96
CA LYS A 26 5.42 -26.92 -0.83
C LYS A 26 6.72 -27.59 -1.30
N LEU A 27 6.68 -28.27 -2.44
CA LEU A 27 7.85 -28.92 -3.01
C LEU A 27 8.89 -27.87 -3.44
N LEU A 28 8.46 -26.75 -4.04
CA LEU A 28 9.35 -25.63 -4.34
C LEU A 28 9.97 -25.01 -3.07
N LEU A 29 9.24 -24.98 -1.95
CA LEU A 29 9.71 -24.44 -0.68
C LEU A 29 10.50 -25.44 0.18
N SER A 30 10.69 -26.68 -0.27
CA SER A 30 11.31 -27.70 0.57
C SER A 30 12.74 -27.33 0.92
N PRO A 31 13.13 -27.37 2.21
CA PRO A 31 14.51 -27.10 2.60
C PRO A 31 15.40 -28.17 1.98
N GLY A 32 16.46 -27.76 1.28
CA GLY A 32 17.35 -28.69 0.57
C GLY A 32 17.91 -29.75 1.51
N GLY A 33 17.80 -31.03 1.12
CA GLY A 33 18.30 -32.17 1.89
C GLY A 33 19.82 -32.40 1.79
N SER A 34 20.60 -31.35 1.53
CA SER A 34 22.05 -31.51 1.32
C SER A 34 22.81 -31.53 2.65
N GLY A 35 22.89 -32.73 3.25
CA GLY A 35 23.86 -33.07 4.30
C GLY A 35 25.29 -33.23 3.75
N SER A 36 25.75 -32.34 2.85
CA SER A 36 27.08 -32.46 2.26
C SER A 36 28.08 -31.61 3.04
N SER A 37 28.75 -32.25 3.98
CA SER A 37 29.91 -31.73 4.71
C SER A 37 31.13 -31.64 3.78
N SER A 38 31.22 -30.59 2.97
CA SER A 38 32.49 -30.20 2.35
C SER A 38 32.87 -28.79 2.77
N LEU A 39 34.06 -28.68 3.35
CA LEU A 39 34.68 -27.41 3.73
C LEU A 39 34.80 -26.53 2.48
N GLN A 40 34.20 -25.32 2.51
CA GLN A 40 34.17 -24.26 1.47
C GLN A 40 32.92 -24.11 0.59
N ILE A 41 31.74 -24.65 0.93
CA ILE A 41 30.51 -24.22 0.23
C ILE A 41 30.07 -22.85 0.78
N THR A 42 30.00 -21.81 -0.07
CA THR A 42 29.49 -20.50 0.36
C THR A 42 27.97 -20.55 0.57
N LYS A 43 27.41 -19.66 1.40
CA LYS A 43 25.94 -19.59 1.62
C LYS A 43 25.16 -19.42 0.29
N HIS A 44 25.78 -18.79 -0.72
CA HIS A 44 25.22 -18.59 -2.06
C HIS A 44 25.07 -19.91 -2.83
N ASP A 45 26.09 -20.76 -2.81
CA ASP A 45 26.09 -22.03 -3.53
C ASP A 45 25.06 -23.00 -2.96
N ILE A 46 24.88 -23.00 -1.63
CA ILE A 46 23.85 -23.80 -0.95
C ILE A 46 22.45 -23.35 -1.41
N LEU A 47 22.22 -22.04 -1.51
CA LEU A 47 20.94 -21.50 -1.96
C LEU A 47 20.65 -21.92 -3.41
N LEU A 48 21.60 -21.69 -4.33
CA LEU A 48 21.45 -22.08 -5.74
C LEU A 48 21.23 -23.58 -5.92
N ALA A 49 22.00 -24.41 -5.21
CA ALA A 49 21.84 -25.85 -5.24
C ALA A 49 20.45 -26.29 -4.73
N THR A 50 19.97 -25.65 -3.67
CA THR A 50 18.62 -25.91 -3.13
C THR A 50 17.53 -25.52 -4.14
N LEU A 51 17.58 -24.31 -4.69
CA LEU A 51 16.60 -23.86 -5.69
C LEU A 51 16.60 -24.77 -6.93
N LYS A 52 17.79 -25.16 -7.41
CA LYS A 52 17.94 -26.07 -8.55
C LYS A 52 17.37 -27.46 -8.25
N SER A 53 17.64 -28.02 -7.07
CA SER A 53 17.10 -29.31 -6.63
C SER A 53 15.57 -29.28 -6.53
N ASN A 54 15.01 -28.19 -6.02
CA ASN A 54 13.57 -28.04 -5.87
C ASN A 54 12.87 -27.92 -7.24
N LEU A 55 13.47 -27.19 -8.18
CA LEU A 55 13.01 -27.11 -9.57
C LEU A 55 13.04 -28.48 -10.26
N SER A 56 14.14 -29.23 -10.14
CA SER A 56 14.24 -30.56 -10.76
C SER A 56 13.22 -31.53 -10.16
N ALA A 57 13.03 -31.50 -8.84
CA ALA A 57 12.05 -32.35 -8.18
C ALA A 57 10.61 -32.02 -8.62
N LEU A 58 10.30 -30.74 -8.88
CA LEU A 58 8.99 -30.32 -9.38
C LEU A 58 8.75 -30.86 -10.79
N GLU A 59 9.70 -30.64 -11.71
CA GLU A 59 9.59 -31.10 -13.09
C GLU A 59 9.54 -32.64 -13.17
N ASP A 60 10.34 -33.33 -12.34
CA ASP A 60 10.30 -34.79 -12.25
C ASP A 60 8.92 -35.31 -11.85
N LYS A 61 8.27 -34.71 -10.83
CA LYS A 61 6.91 -35.08 -10.44
C LYS A 61 5.89 -34.79 -11.54
N LEU A 62 5.97 -33.62 -12.17
CA LEU A 62 5.06 -33.24 -13.26
C LEU A 62 5.18 -34.15 -14.50
N LEU A 63 6.37 -34.72 -14.74
CA LEU A 63 6.60 -35.64 -15.86
C LEU A 63 6.26 -37.09 -15.54
N LYS A 64 6.60 -37.57 -14.33
CA LYS A 64 6.56 -39.00 -13.98
C LYS A 64 5.28 -39.41 -13.26
N ASP A 65 4.63 -38.50 -12.53
CA ASP A 65 3.46 -38.83 -11.71
C ASP A 65 2.14 -38.60 -12.49
N PRO A 66 1.34 -39.64 -12.76
CA PRO A 66 0.07 -39.48 -13.47
C PRO A 66 -0.94 -38.61 -12.72
N GLN A 67 -0.85 -38.50 -11.39
CA GLN A 67 -1.76 -37.65 -10.60
C GLN A 67 -1.55 -36.17 -10.93
N TRP A 68 -0.34 -35.79 -11.35
CA TRP A 68 0.05 -34.40 -11.63
C TRP A 68 -0.23 -33.98 -13.07
N LYS A 69 -0.75 -34.88 -13.91
CA LYS A 69 -1.06 -34.60 -15.32
C LYS A 69 -2.04 -33.45 -15.50
N LYS A 70 -3.05 -33.34 -14.63
CA LYS A 70 -4.03 -32.23 -14.64
C LYS A 70 -3.39 -30.89 -14.32
N LEU A 71 -2.52 -30.87 -13.30
CA LEU A 71 -1.76 -29.68 -12.93
C LEU A 71 -0.83 -29.24 -14.06
N LYS A 72 -0.14 -30.19 -14.70
CA LYS A 72 0.71 -29.90 -15.86
C LYS A 72 -0.08 -29.26 -16.99
N LEU A 73 -1.25 -29.80 -17.35
CA LEU A 73 -2.09 -29.22 -18.39
C LEU A 73 -2.56 -27.80 -18.05
N LEU A 74 -2.99 -27.56 -16.80
CA LEU A 74 -3.39 -26.23 -16.34
C LEU A 74 -2.20 -25.24 -16.37
N ARG A 75 -1.02 -25.70 -15.93
CA ARG A 75 0.21 -24.91 -15.98
C ARG A 75 0.57 -24.54 -17.40
N ASP A 76 0.52 -25.49 -18.33
CA ASP A 76 0.86 -25.27 -19.74
C ASP A 76 -0.19 -24.35 -20.42
N GLU A 77 -1.48 -24.46 -20.05
CA GLU A 77 -2.54 -23.54 -20.49
C GLU A 77 -2.27 -22.11 -20.02
N ILE A 78 -1.98 -21.91 -18.74
CA ILE A 78 -1.70 -20.59 -18.15
C ILE A 78 -0.39 -20.03 -18.71
N ALA A 79 0.63 -20.86 -18.85
CA ALA A 79 1.90 -20.53 -19.48
C ALA A 79 1.71 -19.94 -20.88
N ASN A 80 0.86 -20.57 -21.70
CA ASN A 80 0.57 -20.11 -23.06
C ASN A 80 -0.21 -18.79 -23.07
N LYS A 81 -1.17 -18.60 -22.14
CA LYS A 81 -1.94 -17.35 -22.02
C LYS A 81 -1.12 -16.17 -21.48
N ALA A 82 -0.10 -16.46 -20.68
CA ALA A 82 0.64 -15.46 -19.93
C ALA A 82 1.69 -14.71 -20.76
N GLU A 83 2.08 -15.27 -21.92
CA GLU A 83 2.99 -14.70 -22.93
C GLU A 83 4.33 -14.17 -22.37
N TRP A 84 4.78 -14.62 -21.19
CA TRP A 84 6.05 -14.18 -20.61
C TRP A 84 7.14 -15.27 -20.68
N PRO A 85 8.42 -14.89 -20.65
CA PRO A 85 9.49 -15.85 -20.89
C PRO A 85 9.79 -16.67 -19.63
N GLN A 86 9.60 -17.98 -19.73
CA GLN A 86 9.69 -18.91 -18.61
C GLN A 86 11.08 -19.49 -18.41
N ASN A 87 11.85 -19.59 -19.50
CA ASN A 87 13.17 -20.22 -19.49
C ASN A 87 14.24 -19.15 -19.34
N SER A 88 15.12 -19.34 -18.35
CA SER A 88 16.33 -18.56 -18.19
C SER A 88 17.47 -19.47 -17.74
N VAL A 89 18.69 -19.06 -18.05
CA VAL A 89 19.90 -19.66 -17.45
C VAL A 89 19.98 -19.32 -15.96
N ASP A 90 19.34 -18.23 -15.53
CA ASP A 90 19.25 -17.85 -14.13
C ASP A 90 18.29 -18.76 -13.37
N ILE A 91 18.86 -19.53 -12.44
CA ILE A 91 18.14 -20.46 -11.56
C ILE A 91 17.14 -19.69 -10.68
N THR A 92 17.49 -18.49 -10.21
CA THR A 92 16.63 -17.68 -9.35
C THR A 92 15.40 -17.19 -10.10
N TRP A 93 15.56 -16.80 -11.36
CA TRP A 93 14.43 -16.44 -12.23
C TRP A 93 13.59 -17.66 -12.58
N SER A 94 14.21 -18.78 -12.93
CA SER A 94 13.49 -20.01 -13.24
C SER A 94 12.61 -20.46 -12.06
N PHE A 95 13.15 -20.37 -10.84
CA PHE A 95 12.39 -20.61 -9.61
C PHE A 95 11.23 -19.63 -9.44
N THR A 96 11.50 -18.33 -9.59
CA THR A 96 10.48 -17.28 -9.46
C THR A 96 9.36 -17.45 -10.49
N SER A 97 9.70 -17.73 -11.75
CA SER A 97 8.77 -17.96 -12.84
C SER A 97 7.86 -19.17 -12.57
N GLN A 98 8.41 -20.30 -12.12
CA GLN A 98 7.62 -21.48 -11.75
C GLN A 98 6.71 -21.20 -10.54
N ALA A 99 7.20 -20.46 -9.54
CA ALA A 99 6.37 -20.03 -8.41
C ALA A 99 5.20 -19.13 -8.86
N LEU A 100 5.43 -18.15 -9.73
CA LEU A 100 4.40 -17.27 -10.30
C LEU A 100 3.35 -18.08 -11.09
N LEU A 101 3.78 -19.04 -11.91
CA LEU A 101 2.87 -19.89 -12.67
C LEU A 101 1.97 -20.73 -11.76
N LEU A 102 2.54 -21.35 -10.72
CA LEU A 102 1.74 -22.13 -9.77
C LEU A 102 0.78 -21.26 -8.96
N LEU A 103 1.16 -20.03 -8.62
CA LEU A 103 0.26 -19.06 -7.98
C LEU A 103 -0.89 -18.62 -8.91
N LEU A 104 -0.62 -18.46 -10.21
CA LEU A 104 -1.68 -18.23 -11.19
C LEU A 104 -2.59 -19.45 -11.34
N CYS A 105 -2.03 -20.66 -11.37
CA CYS A 105 -2.82 -21.91 -11.36
C CYS A 105 -3.74 -21.95 -10.14
N LEU A 106 -3.23 -21.57 -8.97
CA LEU A 106 -4.01 -21.49 -7.75
C LEU A 106 -5.14 -20.47 -7.87
N LYS A 107 -4.84 -19.24 -8.33
CA LYS A 107 -5.83 -18.18 -8.54
C LYS A 107 -6.95 -18.63 -9.49
N GLU A 108 -6.60 -19.16 -10.65
CA GLU A 108 -7.55 -19.65 -11.65
C GLU A 108 -8.41 -20.79 -11.10
N THR A 109 -7.81 -21.73 -10.38
CA THR A 109 -8.56 -22.84 -9.75
C THR A 109 -9.53 -22.33 -8.70
N MET A 110 -9.13 -21.36 -7.87
CA MET A 110 -10.01 -20.74 -6.88
C MET A 110 -11.19 -20.01 -7.54
N ILE A 111 -10.94 -19.27 -8.62
CA ILE A 111 -12.01 -18.59 -9.39
C ILE A 111 -13.01 -19.62 -9.95
N ARG A 112 -12.51 -20.71 -10.54
CA ARG A 112 -13.38 -21.79 -11.07
C ARG A 112 -14.19 -22.48 -9.96
N LEU A 113 -13.59 -22.71 -8.80
CA LEU A 113 -14.27 -23.31 -7.65
C LEU A 113 -15.37 -22.41 -7.10
N VAL A 114 -15.12 -21.11 -6.97
CA VAL A 114 -16.12 -20.12 -6.54
C VAL A 114 -17.26 -20.02 -7.55
N ALA A 115 -16.96 -20.00 -8.85
CA ALA A 115 -17.98 -19.96 -9.90
C ALA A 115 -18.88 -21.21 -9.89
N ALA A 116 -18.35 -22.37 -9.50
CA ALA A 116 -19.12 -23.62 -9.37
C ALA A 116 -19.84 -23.74 -8.01
N PHE A 117 -19.55 -22.86 -7.05
CA PHE A 117 -20.08 -22.94 -5.70
C PHE A 117 -21.49 -22.36 -5.61
N ASN A 118 -22.44 -23.22 -5.28
CA ASN A 118 -23.81 -22.82 -4.96
C ASN A 118 -24.08 -23.17 -3.49
N PRO A 119 -24.01 -22.20 -2.56
CA PRO A 119 -24.35 -22.47 -1.18
C PRO A 119 -25.83 -22.84 -1.08
N GLY A 120 -26.13 -23.98 -0.45
CA GLY A 120 -27.50 -24.38 -0.15
C GLY A 120 -28.17 -23.34 0.76
N LYS A 121 -29.49 -23.14 0.62
CA LYS A 121 -30.24 -22.22 1.49
C LYS A 121 -30.04 -22.65 2.96
N PRO A 122 -29.70 -21.71 3.88
CA PRO A 122 -29.55 -22.05 5.29
C PRO A 122 -30.86 -22.65 5.81
N ASN A 123 -30.79 -23.85 6.38
CA ASN A 123 -31.96 -24.53 6.91
C ASN A 123 -32.29 -23.93 8.29
N PRO A 124 -33.43 -23.23 8.46
CA PRO A 124 -33.77 -22.57 9.72
C PRO A 124 -34.05 -23.57 10.87
N ARG A 125 -34.16 -24.87 10.58
CA ARG A 125 -34.43 -25.91 11.59
C ARG A 125 -33.19 -26.46 12.31
N THR A 126 -31.99 -26.13 11.83
CA THR A 126 -30.72 -26.54 12.45
C THR A 126 -29.73 -25.37 12.46
N PRO A 127 -29.90 -24.39 13.38
CA PRO A 127 -29.03 -23.21 13.47
C PRO A 127 -27.57 -23.53 13.84
N GLU A 128 -27.26 -24.77 14.25
CA GLU A 128 -25.90 -25.24 14.55
C GLU A 128 -25.09 -25.63 13.31
N VAL A 129 -25.71 -25.76 12.13
CA VAL A 129 -24.98 -26.06 10.89
C VAL A 129 -24.44 -24.75 10.32
N ALA A 130 -23.18 -24.45 10.64
CA ALA A 130 -22.47 -23.34 10.03
C ALA A 130 -22.56 -23.46 8.49
N PRO A 131 -22.82 -22.36 7.76
CA PRO A 131 -22.84 -22.38 6.31
C PRO A 131 -21.49 -22.92 5.80
N SER A 132 -21.54 -23.78 4.78
CA SER A 132 -20.34 -24.35 4.18
C SER A 132 -19.39 -23.23 3.76
N LEU A 133 -18.14 -23.30 4.22
CA LEU A 133 -17.10 -22.35 3.82
C LEU A 133 -16.97 -22.33 2.30
N SER A 134 -16.78 -21.14 1.75
CA SER A 134 -16.54 -20.98 0.32
C SER A 134 -15.27 -21.74 -0.08
N PRO A 135 -15.25 -22.42 -1.24
CA PRO A 135 -14.17 -23.31 -1.64
C PRO A 135 -12.85 -22.60 -1.98
N ASP A 136 -12.83 -21.26 -1.97
CA ASP A 136 -11.64 -20.41 -2.01
C ASP A 136 -11.00 -20.19 -0.62
N THR A 137 -11.57 -20.76 0.45
CA THR A 137 -11.02 -20.61 1.80
C THR A 137 -9.84 -21.55 2.00
N LEU A 138 -8.63 -21.00 1.99
CA LEU A 138 -7.41 -21.75 2.32
C LEU A 138 -7.28 -21.98 3.84
N SER A 139 -6.85 -23.17 4.24
CA SER A 139 -6.52 -23.48 5.64
C SER A 139 -5.29 -22.69 6.13
N ILE A 140 -5.08 -22.60 7.44
CA ILE A 140 -3.95 -21.85 8.03
C ILE A 140 -2.59 -22.34 7.50
N SER A 141 -2.43 -23.66 7.33
CA SER A 141 -1.17 -24.22 6.79
C SER A 141 -0.99 -23.87 5.32
N GLN A 142 -2.06 -23.89 4.52
CA GLN A 142 -2.04 -23.52 3.11
C GLN A 142 -1.76 -22.02 2.93
N GLN A 143 -2.38 -21.16 3.75
CA GLN A 143 -2.11 -19.73 3.77
C GLN A 143 -0.64 -19.43 4.08
N LYS A 144 -0.04 -20.15 5.04
CA LYS A 144 1.40 -20.04 5.34
C LYS A 144 2.26 -20.45 4.14
N THR A 145 1.93 -21.56 3.48
CA THR A 145 2.62 -21.98 2.25
C THR A 145 2.56 -20.90 1.18
N VAL A 146 1.36 -20.40 0.86
CA VAL A 146 1.19 -19.34 -0.13
C VAL A 146 1.99 -18.10 0.27
N GLN A 147 1.86 -17.64 1.52
CA GLN A 147 2.61 -16.50 2.03
C GLN A 147 4.13 -16.66 1.89
N SER A 148 4.66 -17.84 2.19
CA SER A 148 6.09 -18.13 2.00
C SER A 148 6.48 -18.06 0.52
N VAL A 149 5.69 -18.61 -0.40
CA VAL A 149 5.96 -18.48 -1.85
C VAL A 149 5.92 -17.03 -2.29
N LEU A 150 4.94 -16.24 -1.84
CA LEU A 150 4.86 -14.81 -2.13
C LEU A 150 6.09 -14.05 -1.67
N GLN A 151 6.61 -14.39 -0.48
CA GLN A 151 7.83 -13.81 0.03
C GLN A 151 9.03 -14.14 -0.87
N PHE A 152 9.15 -15.38 -1.36
CA PHE A 152 10.19 -15.73 -2.33
C PHE A 152 10.03 -14.99 -3.66
N VAL A 153 8.81 -14.89 -4.20
CA VAL A 153 8.53 -14.13 -5.42
C VAL A 153 8.93 -12.67 -5.28
N VAL A 154 8.65 -12.04 -4.14
CA VAL A 154 9.05 -10.64 -3.92
C VAL A 154 10.57 -10.53 -3.73
N THR A 155 11.16 -11.44 -2.97
CA THR A 155 12.59 -11.43 -2.64
C THR A 155 13.49 -11.76 -3.84
N LEU A 156 13.04 -12.62 -4.75
CA LEU A 156 13.81 -13.03 -5.94
C LEU A 156 13.33 -12.36 -7.24
N GLY A 157 12.05 -11.99 -7.31
CA GLY A 157 11.36 -11.49 -8.51
C GLY A 157 11.12 -9.98 -8.56
N VAL A 158 11.14 -9.29 -7.42
CA VAL A 158 10.87 -7.84 -7.36
C VAL A 158 12.07 -7.09 -6.83
N CYS A 159 12.44 -7.31 -5.57
CA CYS A 159 13.44 -6.49 -4.88
C CYS A 159 14.82 -6.43 -5.56
N PRO A 160 15.37 -7.53 -6.14
CA PRO A 160 16.67 -7.49 -6.81
C PRO A 160 16.70 -6.60 -8.06
N TYR A 161 15.54 -6.37 -8.68
CA TYR A 161 15.41 -5.60 -9.92
C TYR A 161 14.98 -4.15 -9.69
N LEU A 162 14.77 -3.75 -8.43
CA LEU A 162 14.52 -2.35 -8.08
C LEU A 162 15.81 -1.52 -8.21
N MET A 163 15.70 -0.32 -8.79
CA MET A 163 16.82 0.60 -8.88
C MET A 163 17.27 1.07 -7.48
N PRO A 164 18.55 1.43 -7.31
CA PRO A 164 19.03 2.00 -6.05
C PRO A 164 18.18 3.20 -5.59
N GLY A 165 17.69 3.12 -4.35
CA GLY A 165 16.81 4.14 -3.75
C GLY A 165 15.31 3.97 -4.07
N VAL A 166 14.91 2.97 -4.86
CA VAL A 166 13.51 2.57 -5.05
C VAL A 166 13.20 1.41 -4.11
N GLY A 167 12.30 1.62 -3.14
CA GLY A 167 12.01 0.63 -2.09
C GLY A 167 13.13 0.46 -1.06
N VAL A 168 12.94 -0.45 -0.10
CA VAL A 168 13.95 -0.77 0.92
C VAL A 168 14.81 -1.96 0.44
N PRO A 169 16.14 -1.82 0.26
CA PRO A 169 16.98 -2.93 -0.19
C PRO A 169 16.94 -4.16 0.74
N LEU A 170 17.00 -5.37 0.16
CA LEU A 170 16.89 -6.64 0.88
C LEU A 170 17.96 -6.81 1.98
N ARG A 171 19.19 -6.36 1.72
CA ARG A 171 20.31 -6.39 2.68
C ARG A 171 20.03 -5.69 4.01
N TYR A 172 19.07 -4.78 4.05
CA TYR A 172 18.67 -4.08 5.27
C TYR A 172 17.46 -4.72 5.97
N ARG A 173 16.85 -5.73 5.36
CA ARG A 173 15.65 -6.39 5.90
C ARG A 173 16.01 -7.67 6.64
N THR A 174 16.90 -8.48 6.06
CA THR A 174 17.30 -9.78 6.62
C THR A 174 18.72 -10.13 6.19
N GLU A 175 19.40 -10.98 6.97
CA GLU A 175 20.70 -11.55 6.58
C GLU A 175 20.58 -12.40 5.30
N PHE A 176 19.46 -13.11 5.13
CA PHE A 176 19.14 -13.84 3.90
C PHE A 176 19.04 -12.92 2.68
N GLY A 177 18.51 -11.72 2.86
CA GLY A 177 18.36 -10.72 1.80
C GLY A 177 19.69 -10.22 1.23
N ALA A 178 20.77 -10.24 2.02
CA ALA A 178 22.11 -9.94 1.51
C ALA A 178 22.62 -11.05 0.58
N VAL A 179 22.43 -12.32 0.98
CA VAL A 179 22.81 -13.49 0.16
C VAL A 179 22.06 -13.51 -1.17
N VAL A 180 20.78 -13.15 -1.19
CA VAL A 180 19.99 -13.13 -2.42
C VAL A 180 20.50 -12.09 -3.43
N GLN A 181 20.88 -10.90 -2.95
CA GLN A 181 21.30 -9.81 -3.83
C GLN A 181 22.53 -10.17 -4.68
N ASP A 182 23.40 -11.03 -4.17
CA ASP A 182 24.63 -11.46 -4.84
C ASP A 182 24.43 -12.69 -5.75
N VAL A 183 23.27 -13.35 -5.67
CA VAL A 183 22.97 -14.59 -6.42
C VAL A 183 22.20 -14.34 -7.72
N VAL A 184 21.43 -13.26 -7.79
CA VAL A 184 20.57 -12.96 -8.95
C VAL A 184 21.40 -12.48 -10.14
N CYS A 185 21.21 -13.09 -11.30
CA CYS A 185 21.91 -12.72 -12.52
C CYS A 185 21.09 -11.68 -13.31
N LEU A 186 21.44 -10.40 -13.14
CA LEU A 186 20.76 -9.29 -13.81
C LEU A 186 20.97 -9.25 -15.34
N ASP A 187 22.08 -9.82 -15.82
CA ASP A 187 22.48 -9.81 -17.23
C ASP A 187 21.88 -10.97 -18.04
N ALA A 188 21.34 -12.00 -17.37
CA ALA A 188 20.73 -13.14 -18.05
C ALA A 188 19.37 -12.76 -18.65
N ALA A 189 19.06 -13.26 -19.85
CA ALA A 189 17.71 -13.15 -20.41
C ALA A 189 16.70 -13.90 -19.53
N PRO A 190 15.46 -13.41 -19.32
CA PRO A 190 14.91 -12.13 -19.81
C PRO A 190 15.47 -10.91 -19.09
N HIS A 191 15.43 -9.74 -19.73
CA HIS A 191 15.90 -8.49 -19.13
C HIS A 191 15.26 -8.21 -17.76
N ALA A 192 16.03 -7.64 -16.84
CA ALA A 192 15.63 -7.30 -15.47
C ALA A 192 14.27 -6.58 -15.39
N THR A 193 14.01 -5.65 -16.31
CA THR A 193 12.75 -4.89 -16.36
C THR A 193 11.54 -5.77 -16.71
N GLN A 194 11.70 -6.74 -17.62
CA GLN A 194 10.64 -7.70 -17.95
C GLN A 194 10.36 -8.67 -16.79
N ARG A 195 11.42 -9.07 -16.09
CA ARG A 195 11.31 -9.91 -14.88
C ARG A 195 10.54 -9.20 -13.77
N LEU A 196 10.83 -7.92 -13.56
CA LEU A 196 10.11 -7.06 -12.63
C LEU A 196 8.64 -6.91 -13.03
N TYR A 197 8.36 -6.58 -14.30
CA TYR A 197 6.99 -6.45 -14.82
C TYR A 197 6.17 -7.72 -14.59
N THR A 198 6.74 -8.87 -14.93
CA THR A 198 6.10 -10.18 -14.76
C THR A 198 5.82 -10.48 -13.28
N SER A 199 6.76 -10.16 -12.39
CA SER A 199 6.60 -10.41 -10.95
C SER A 199 5.57 -9.49 -10.28
N CYS A 200 5.40 -8.27 -10.80
CA CYS A 200 4.41 -7.31 -10.30
C CYS A 200 2.98 -7.52 -10.84
N LYS A 201 2.75 -8.45 -11.78
CA LYS A 201 1.40 -8.74 -12.32
C LYS A 201 0.43 -9.36 -11.30
N LEU A 202 0.93 -9.86 -10.18
CA LEU A 202 0.11 -10.47 -9.16
C LEU A 202 -0.16 -9.46 -8.03
N ASP A 203 -1.44 -9.16 -7.81
CA ASP A 203 -1.89 -8.23 -6.78
C ASP A 203 -1.70 -8.85 -5.38
N PHE A 204 -0.56 -8.56 -4.76
CA PHE A 204 -0.23 -9.06 -3.43
C PHE A 204 -0.33 -7.96 -2.37
N CYS A 205 -1.46 -7.91 -1.66
CA CYS A 205 -1.68 -6.92 -0.61
C CYS A 205 -0.66 -7.00 0.55
N ARG A 206 -0.08 -8.18 0.83
CA ARG A 206 0.86 -8.37 1.96
C ARG A 206 2.26 -7.80 1.70
N HIS A 207 2.66 -7.68 0.44
CA HIS A 207 3.95 -7.10 0.04
C HIS A 207 3.76 -5.77 -0.68
N PHE A 208 2.70 -5.06 -0.31
CA PHE A 208 2.24 -3.86 -0.98
C PHE A 208 3.34 -2.80 -1.16
N GLY A 209 4.22 -2.58 -0.17
CA GLY A 209 5.32 -1.61 -0.30
C GLY A 209 6.30 -1.95 -1.43
N ASP A 210 6.65 -3.23 -1.59
CA ASP A 210 7.56 -3.71 -2.64
C ASP A 210 6.93 -3.67 -4.03
N ILE A 211 5.68 -4.12 -4.12
CA ILE A 211 4.92 -4.11 -5.38
C ILE A 211 4.67 -2.66 -5.82
N THR A 212 4.32 -1.77 -4.90
CA THR A 212 4.16 -0.33 -5.17
C THR A 212 5.46 0.26 -5.69
N ALA A 213 6.60 -0.08 -5.10
CA ALA A 213 7.92 0.37 -5.57
C ALA A 213 8.21 -0.11 -7.01
N GLY A 214 7.93 -1.39 -7.27
CA GLY A 214 8.06 -2.01 -8.60
C GLY A 214 7.19 -1.32 -9.65
N LEU A 215 5.89 -1.18 -9.38
CA LEU A 215 4.94 -0.53 -10.30
C LEU A 215 5.26 0.95 -10.53
N CYS A 216 5.73 1.68 -9.51
CA CYS A 216 6.25 3.05 -9.66
C CYS A 216 7.42 3.08 -10.65
N GLN A 217 8.37 2.15 -10.52
CA GLN A 217 9.53 2.05 -11.42
C GLN A 217 9.10 1.68 -12.84
N LEU A 218 8.22 0.69 -13.00
CA LEU A 218 7.75 0.22 -14.31
C LEU A 218 6.96 1.30 -15.07
N GLY A 219 6.07 2.01 -14.38
CA GLY A 219 5.17 2.98 -15.00
C GLY A 219 5.78 4.36 -15.24
N PHE A 220 6.72 4.81 -14.38
CA PHE A 220 7.14 6.21 -14.28
C PHE A 220 8.65 6.46 -14.25
N CYS A 221 9.49 5.42 -14.25
CA CYS A 221 10.94 5.64 -14.36
C CYS A 221 11.25 6.34 -15.69
N PRO A 222 12.06 7.42 -15.71
CA PRO A 222 12.43 8.08 -16.94
C PRO A 222 13.31 7.18 -17.81
N THR A 223 12.90 6.94 -19.05
CA THR A 223 13.71 6.28 -20.09
C THR A 223 14.73 7.32 -20.56
N LYS A 224 16.01 7.15 -20.24
CA LYS A 224 17.02 8.16 -20.58
C LYS A 224 17.22 8.23 -22.09
N GLU A 225 16.93 9.39 -22.67
CA GLU A 225 17.43 9.74 -24.01
C GLU A 225 18.64 10.69 -23.95
N ASN A 226 18.97 11.33 -22.82
CA ASN A 226 20.09 12.28 -22.77
C ASN A 226 20.72 12.41 -21.38
N HIS A 227 21.69 11.55 -21.02
CA HIS A 227 22.71 11.87 -20.01
C HIS A 227 23.99 11.06 -20.29
N GLN A 228 24.90 11.69 -21.03
CA GLN A 228 26.15 11.09 -21.51
C GLN A 228 27.23 10.91 -20.43
N HIS A 229 26.99 11.27 -19.18
CA HIS A 229 28.01 11.12 -18.14
C HIS A 229 27.42 10.59 -16.81
N SER A 230 28.02 9.50 -16.35
CA SER A 230 27.93 8.92 -15.00
C SER A 230 26.78 7.95 -14.67
N TRP A 231 26.46 7.02 -15.58
CA TRP A 231 25.87 5.73 -15.17
C TRP A 231 26.50 4.61 -16.02
N LYS A 232 27.54 3.95 -15.49
CA LYS A 232 28.09 2.72 -16.07
C LYS A 232 27.12 1.56 -15.83
N SER A 233 26.00 1.55 -16.52
CA SER A 233 25.27 0.35 -16.93
C SER A 233 24.16 0.77 -17.90
N PRO A 234 24.35 0.61 -19.21
CA PRO A 234 23.29 0.84 -20.21
C PRO A 234 22.19 -0.24 -20.19
N TYR A 235 22.23 -1.19 -19.24
CA TYR A 235 21.48 -2.44 -19.31
C TYR A 235 20.10 -2.45 -18.64
N PHE A 236 19.72 -1.39 -17.91
CA PHE A 236 18.44 -1.36 -17.18
C PHE A 236 17.24 -0.80 -17.98
N LEU A 237 17.46 -0.06 -19.07
CA LEU A 237 16.41 0.75 -19.68
C LEU A 237 16.35 0.63 -21.22
N GLN A 238 15.82 -0.51 -21.68
CA GLN A 238 15.17 -0.77 -22.96
C GLN A 238 14.39 -2.12 -22.79
N ILE A 239 13.15 -2.38 -23.21
CA ILE A 239 12.04 -1.66 -23.84
C ILE A 239 10.78 -2.27 -23.18
N LEU A 240 10.21 -1.65 -22.13
CA LEU A 240 8.79 -1.88 -21.86
C LEU A 240 8.03 -1.12 -22.94
N THR A 241 7.07 -1.76 -23.58
CA THR A 241 6.14 -1.08 -24.47
C THR A 241 5.38 -0.02 -23.68
N GLU A 242 4.94 1.06 -24.35
CA GLU A 242 4.11 2.06 -23.67
C GLU A 242 2.82 1.43 -23.13
N GLU A 243 2.30 0.39 -23.80
CA GLU A 243 1.18 -0.41 -23.31
C GLU A 243 1.49 -1.06 -21.95
N GLU A 244 2.61 -1.77 -21.79
CA GLU A 244 2.98 -2.36 -20.50
C GLU A 244 3.20 -1.29 -19.41
N ARG A 245 3.71 -0.10 -19.78
CA ARG A 245 3.82 1.03 -18.84
C ARG A 245 2.43 1.54 -18.44
N THR A 246 1.51 1.71 -19.38
CA THR A 246 0.13 2.13 -19.08
C THR A 246 -0.57 1.12 -18.17
N LEU A 247 -0.41 -0.18 -18.42
CA LEU A 247 -0.92 -1.25 -17.59
C LEU A 247 -0.32 -1.20 -16.18
N SER A 248 0.98 -0.94 -16.06
CA SER A 248 1.65 -0.78 -14.76
C SER A 248 1.12 0.43 -13.98
N ARG A 249 0.81 1.53 -14.67
CA ARG A 249 0.18 2.71 -14.05
C ARG A 249 -1.25 2.44 -13.60
N GLY A 250 -2.03 1.70 -14.41
CA GLY A 250 -3.37 1.24 -14.05
C GLY A 250 -3.35 0.34 -12.81
N ALA A 251 -2.52 -0.70 -12.83
CA ALA A 251 -2.34 -1.62 -11.72
C ALA A 251 -1.90 -0.90 -10.42
N LEU A 252 -1.01 0.09 -10.52
CA LEU A 252 -0.64 0.92 -9.37
C LEU A 252 -1.86 1.64 -8.79
N LYS A 253 -2.68 2.27 -9.65
CA LYS A 253 -3.86 3.00 -9.20
C LYS A 253 -4.88 2.08 -8.55
N ASP A 254 -5.17 0.94 -9.17
CA ASP A 254 -6.12 -0.06 -8.66
C ASP A 254 -5.65 -0.62 -7.32
N LEU A 255 -4.36 -0.94 -7.19
CA LEU A 255 -3.76 -1.41 -5.94
C LEU A 255 -3.86 -0.36 -4.83
N LEU A 256 -3.57 0.91 -5.12
CA LEU A 256 -3.69 2.00 -4.15
C LEU A 256 -5.14 2.30 -3.75
N ASP A 257 -6.11 1.98 -4.61
CA ASP A 257 -7.54 2.22 -4.37
C ASP A 257 -8.21 1.06 -3.60
N GLN A 258 -7.71 -0.16 -3.73
CA GLN A 258 -8.20 -1.34 -3.00
C GLN A 258 -7.66 -1.46 -1.57
N VAL A 259 -6.47 -0.91 -1.31
CA VAL A 259 -5.79 -1.04 -0.01
C VAL A 259 -6.28 0.02 0.97
N TYR A 260 -6.33 -0.35 2.26
CA TYR A 260 -6.66 0.57 3.35
C TYR A 260 -5.82 1.85 3.27
N GLN A 261 -6.49 2.99 3.09
CA GLN A 261 -5.84 4.27 2.73
C GLN A 261 -4.70 4.69 3.66
N PRO A 262 -4.78 4.53 5.00
CA PRO A 262 -3.64 4.80 5.88
C PRO A 262 -2.40 3.95 5.60
N LEU A 263 -2.58 2.68 5.20
CA LEU A 263 -1.48 1.82 4.78
C LEU A 263 -0.85 2.34 3.48
N ALA A 264 -1.68 2.72 2.51
CA ALA A 264 -1.22 3.31 1.25
C ALA A 264 -0.40 4.60 1.48
N VAL A 265 -0.92 5.51 2.30
CA VAL A 265 -0.22 6.75 2.66
C VAL A 265 1.12 6.45 3.34
N ARG A 266 1.14 5.53 4.31
CA ARG A 266 2.34 5.16 5.06
C ARG A 266 3.45 4.65 4.13
N GLU A 267 3.13 3.75 3.23
CA GLU A 267 4.11 3.14 2.33
C GLU A 267 4.59 4.14 1.26
N LEU A 268 3.70 5.02 0.77
CA LEU A 268 4.11 6.11 -0.12
C LEU A 268 5.06 7.10 0.58
N LEU A 269 4.86 7.39 1.87
CA LEU A 269 5.78 8.20 2.68
C LEU A 269 7.14 7.52 2.86
N ILE A 270 7.15 6.19 3.07
CA ILE A 270 8.37 5.39 3.16
C ILE A 270 9.12 5.43 1.82
N LEU A 271 8.41 5.25 0.69
CA LEU A 271 8.99 5.30 -0.66
C LEU A 271 9.51 6.68 -1.05
N GLN A 272 8.90 7.75 -0.55
CA GLN A 272 9.40 9.11 -0.74
C GLN A 272 10.74 9.35 -0.02
N GLY A 273 11.10 8.48 0.94
CA GLY A 273 12.41 8.50 1.60
C GLY A 273 12.51 9.44 2.81
N GLY A 274 11.36 9.92 3.33
CA GLY A 274 11.30 10.80 4.50
C GLY A 274 12.04 12.14 4.37
N PRO A 275 11.94 13.03 5.37
CA PRO A 275 12.77 14.22 5.45
C PRO A 275 14.25 13.83 5.54
N PRO A 276 15.18 14.56 4.91
CA PRO A 276 16.61 14.32 5.06
C PRO A 276 16.99 14.47 6.54
N GLN A 277 17.20 13.36 7.24
CA GLN A 277 17.76 13.40 8.59
C GLN A 277 19.26 13.67 8.46
N SER A 278 19.71 14.77 9.07
CA SER A 278 21.13 15.08 9.24
C SER A 278 21.74 14.09 10.25
N CYS A 279 22.10 12.90 9.80
CA CYS A 279 22.85 11.95 10.61
C CYS A 279 24.35 12.28 10.47
N THR A 280 24.95 12.73 11.56
CA THR A 280 26.40 13.00 11.72
C THR A 280 27.25 11.74 11.90
N ASP A 281 26.72 10.56 11.56
CA ASP A 281 27.43 9.30 11.79
C ASP A 281 28.07 8.76 10.50
N VAL A 282 29.41 8.75 10.49
CA VAL A 282 30.27 8.50 9.33
C VAL A 282 30.16 7.06 8.80
N LYS A 283 29.50 6.15 9.53
CA LYS A 283 29.32 4.74 9.13
C LYS A 283 27.96 4.42 8.49
N THR A 284 27.02 5.37 8.41
CA THR A 284 25.65 5.14 7.87
C THR A 284 25.37 5.95 6.58
N GLN A 285 26.42 6.40 5.88
CA GLN A 285 26.35 7.34 4.76
C GLN A 285 25.81 6.80 3.41
N LEU A 286 25.25 5.58 3.34
CA LEU A 286 24.69 5.05 2.10
C LEU A 286 23.20 4.69 2.16
N ARG A 287 22.38 5.48 2.86
CA ARG A 287 20.96 5.53 2.51
C ARG A 287 20.84 6.30 1.20
N CYS A 288 20.88 5.57 0.08
CA CYS A 288 20.57 6.12 -1.24
C CYS A 288 19.21 6.83 -1.15
N ARG A 289 19.22 8.16 -1.19
CA ARG A 289 17.99 8.96 -1.17
C ARG A 289 17.11 8.54 -2.35
N ALA A 290 15.80 8.46 -2.12
CA ALA A 290 14.86 8.15 -3.19
C ALA A 290 15.06 9.07 -4.42
N PRO A 291 15.06 8.52 -5.65
CA PRO A 291 15.25 9.29 -6.87
C PRO A 291 14.28 10.47 -6.97
N ALA A 292 14.72 11.56 -7.60
CA ALA A 292 13.90 12.78 -7.70
C ALA A 292 12.57 12.57 -8.45
N TRP A 293 12.52 11.64 -9.41
CA TRP A 293 11.28 11.28 -10.11
C TRP A 293 10.31 10.55 -9.17
N LEU A 294 10.82 9.60 -8.36
CA LEU A 294 10.01 8.83 -7.41
C LEU A 294 9.46 9.73 -6.30
N ARG A 295 10.29 10.62 -5.76
CA ARG A 295 9.85 11.58 -4.73
C ARG A 295 8.72 12.50 -5.20
N ARG A 296 8.78 12.92 -6.47
CA ARG A 296 7.73 13.73 -7.10
C ARG A 296 6.46 12.91 -7.30
N LEU A 297 6.58 11.69 -7.82
CA LEU A 297 5.45 10.78 -8.01
C LEU A 297 4.76 10.45 -6.68
N CYS A 298 5.49 10.01 -5.66
CA CYS A 298 4.93 9.73 -4.33
C CYS A 298 4.26 10.98 -3.75
N GLY A 299 4.85 12.17 -3.93
CA GLY A 299 4.23 13.44 -3.52
C GLY A 299 2.91 13.73 -4.24
N GLN A 300 2.82 13.46 -5.54
CA GLN A 300 1.58 13.59 -6.33
C GLN A 300 0.51 12.61 -5.80
N LEU A 301 0.84 11.33 -5.67
CA LEU A 301 -0.07 10.30 -5.18
C LEU A 301 -0.55 10.57 -3.75
N LEU A 302 0.35 11.01 -2.85
CA LEU A 302 0.01 11.41 -1.49
C LEU A 302 -0.95 12.61 -1.47
N SER A 303 -0.73 13.60 -2.34
CA SER A 303 -1.60 14.76 -2.46
C SER A 303 -2.99 14.36 -2.95
N GLU A 304 -3.08 13.51 -3.98
CA GLU A 304 -4.37 12.96 -4.44
C GLU A 304 -5.11 12.24 -3.32
N ARG A 305 -4.42 11.46 -2.49
CA ARG A 305 -5.05 10.75 -1.36
C ARG A 305 -5.47 11.69 -0.24
N LEU A 306 -4.70 12.74 0.03
CA LEU A 306 -5.02 13.75 1.05
C LEU A 306 -6.29 14.52 0.67
N MET A 307 -6.48 14.81 -0.61
CA MET A 307 -7.62 15.56 -1.14
C MET A 307 -8.92 14.75 -1.24
N ARG A 308 -8.88 13.43 -1.04
CA ARG A 308 -10.10 12.61 -1.00
C ARG A 308 -10.89 12.87 0.29
N PRO A 309 -12.20 12.57 0.31
CA PRO A 309 -12.98 12.56 1.56
C PRO A 309 -12.29 11.68 2.61
N SER A 310 -12.21 12.17 3.84
CA SER A 310 -11.48 11.53 4.95
C SER A 310 -9.97 11.31 4.69
N GLY A 311 -9.39 11.96 3.68
CA GLY A 311 -7.97 11.88 3.36
C GLY A 311 -7.08 12.43 4.47
N VAL A 312 -7.49 13.53 5.11
CA VAL A 312 -6.78 14.07 6.29
C VAL A 312 -6.76 13.05 7.42
N GLN A 313 -7.90 12.43 7.72
CA GLN A 313 -7.96 11.36 8.74
C GLN A 313 -7.07 10.19 8.37
N ALA A 314 -7.00 9.81 7.10
CA ALA A 314 -6.15 8.72 6.66
C ALA A 314 -4.66 9.04 6.80
N VAL A 315 -4.25 10.27 6.50
CA VAL A 315 -2.89 10.76 6.74
C VAL A 315 -2.59 10.76 8.22
N VAL A 316 -3.49 11.25 9.06
CA VAL A 316 -3.33 11.16 10.51
C VAL A 316 -3.15 9.70 10.88
N ARG A 317 -4.07 8.77 10.60
CA ARG A 317 -3.90 7.35 10.96
C ARG A 317 -2.61 6.70 10.43
N ALA A 318 -2.10 7.11 9.28
CA ALA A 318 -0.88 6.53 8.69
C ALA A 318 0.38 6.73 9.56
N PHE A 319 0.45 7.81 10.33
CA PHE A 319 1.60 8.12 11.19
C PHE A 319 1.54 7.41 12.56
N TRP A 320 0.39 6.87 12.95
CA TRP A 320 0.20 6.20 14.23
C TRP A 320 0.05 4.70 13.98
N LYS A 321 1.05 3.96 14.42
CA LYS A 321 0.98 2.51 14.51
C LYS A 321 0.23 2.15 15.79
N GLU A 322 -0.59 1.12 15.76
CA GLU A 322 -0.96 0.40 16.99
C GLU A 322 0.32 -0.16 17.63
N SER A 323 0.56 0.17 18.90
CA SER A 323 1.78 -0.11 19.71
C SER A 323 2.93 0.90 19.54
N ASP A 324 3.04 1.83 20.51
CA ASP A 324 4.06 1.72 21.57
C ASP A 324 3.72 2.67 22.74
N ALA A 325 3.72 2.12 23.95
CA ALA A 325 3.38 2.82 25.19
C ALA A 325 4.43 3.86 25.65
N GLU A 326 5.61 3.90 25.01
CA GLU A 326 6.71 4.84 25.31
C GLU A 326 6.65 6.16 24.49
N ALA A 327 5.63 6.34 23.65
CA ALA A 327 5.61 7.39 22.61
C ALA A 327 5.07 8.78 23.02
N THR A 328 4.55 8.96 24.23
CA THR A 328 3.78 10.18 24.61
C THR A 328 4.57 11.49 24.48
N ALA A 329 5.89 11.49 24.68
CA ALA A 329 6.75 12.67 24.50
C ALA A 329 7.14 12.94 23.03
N ALA A 330 7.19 11.92 22.17
CA ALA A 330 7.50 12.06 20.75
C ALA A 330 6.26 12.39 19.91
N ASP A 331 5.07 12.09 20.43
CA ASP A 331 3.80 12.19 19.70
C ASP A 331 3.43 13.62 19.32
N TRP A 332 3.85 14.63 20.11
CA TRP A 332 3.56 16.00 19.75
C TRP A 332 4.37 16.53 18.57
N LYS A 333 5.63 16.13 18.44
CA LYS A 333 6.48 16.50 17.31
C LYS A 333 5.95 15.89 16.02
N LYS A 334 5.38 14.68 16.09
CA LYS A 334 4.66 14.05 14.97
C LYS A 334 3.42 14.84 14.60
N CYS A 335 2.60 15.25 15.58
CA CYS A 335 1.42 16.10 15.34
C CYS A 335 1.81 17.41 14.64
N ASP A 336 2.88 18.06 15.11
CA ASP A 336 3.39 19.31 14.54
C ASP A 336 3.90 19.12 13.10
N LEU A 337 4.59 18.00 12.82
CA LEU A 337 5.04 17.69 11.46
C LEU A 337 3.84 17.51 10.52
N ILE A 338 2.82 16.79 10.96
CA ILE A 338 1.62 16.55 10.14
C ILE A 338 0.86 17.84 9.94
N ALA A 339 0.69 18.66 10.97
CA ALA A 339 0.06 19.97 10.85
C ALA A 339 0.80 20.86 9.84
N LYS A 340 2.13 20.84 9.82
CA LYS A 340 2.93 21.52 8.79
C LYS A 340 2.71 20.96 7.39
N ILE A 341 2.60 19.63 7.25
CA ILE A 341 2.28 18.98 5.98
C ILE A 341 0.89 19.42 5.50
N LEU A 342 -0.10 19.45 6.39
CA LEU A 342 -1.47 19.88 6.07
C LEU A 342 -1.58 21.37 5.74
N ALA A 343 -0.77 22.22 6.39
CA ALA A 343 -0.72 23.64 6.08
C ALA A 343 0.00 23.95 4.76
N SER A 344 0.98 23.12 4.40
CA SER A 344 1.75 23.26 3.16
C SER A 344 0.90 22.89 1.93
N CYS A 345 0.41 23.89 1.20
CA CYS A 345 -0.35 23.69 -0.03
C CYS A 345 0.49 22.89 -1.07
N PRO A 346 0.01 21.73 -1.56
CA PRO A 346 0.72 20.95 -2.55
C PRO A 346 0.91 21.72 -3.86
N GLN A 347 2.05 21.56 -4.53
CA GLN A 347 2.29 22.17 -5.85
C GLN A 347 1.31 21.68 -6.92
N GLN A 348 0.66 20.53 -6.68
CA GLN A 348 -0.32 19.92 -7.56
C GLN A 348 -1.72 20.53 -7.44
N SER A 349 -1.99 21.34 -6.40
CA SER A 349 -3.31 21.98 -6.27
C SER A 349 -3.46 23.06 -7.34
N LEU A 350 -4.62 23.09 -8.02
CA LEU A 350 -4.94 24.11 -9.03
C LEU A 350 -4.87 25.53 -8.46
N SER A 351 -5.26 25.70 -7.19
CA SER A 351 -5.13 26.95 -6.43
C SER A 351 -5.09 26.70 -4.92
N PRO A 352 -4.51 27.62 -4.14
CA PRO A 352 -4.59 27.58 -2.68
C PRO A 352 -6.05 27.59 -2.18
N GLU A 353 -6.95 28.30 -2.86
CA GLU A 353 -8.37 28.33 -2.46
C GLU A 353 -9.05 26.97 -2.63
N SER A 354 -8.81 26.26 -3.75
CA SER A 354 -9.34 24.90 -3.92
C SER A 354 -8.85 23.95 -2.83
N TYR A 355 -7.58 24.08 -2.44
CA TYR A 355 -7.01 23.26 -1.37
C TYR A 355 -7.69 23.51 -0.01
N TYR A 356 -7.85 24.78 0.38
CA TYR A 356 -8.51 25.14 1.63
C TYR A 356 -9.97 24.70 1.65
N ARG A 357 -10.69 24.81 0.52
CA ARG A 357 -12.08 24.36 0.39
C ARG A 357 -12.25 22.87 0.71
N ASP A 358 -11.33 22.03 0.27
CA ASP A 358 -11.45 20.57 0.41
C ASP A 358 -10.86 20.04 1.72
N ILE A 359 -9.82 20.70 2.26
CA ILE A 359 -9.08 20.24 3.45
C ILE A 359 -9.62 20.83 4.76
N CYS A 360 -10.04 22.10 4.77
CA CYS A 360 -10.51 22.75 6.00
C CYS A 360 -11.71 22.05 6.64
N PRO A 361 -12.75 21.61 5.91
CA PRO A 361 -13.85 20.85 6.50
C PRO A 361 -13.37 19.55 7.17
N GLN A 362 -12.44 18.84 6.51
CA GLN A 362 -11.88 17.60 7.07
C GLN A 362 -11.05 17.85 8.34
N ILE A 363 -10.39 19.00 8.46
CA ILE A 363 -9.68 19.41 9.68
C ILE A 363 -10.68 19.66 10.82
N LEU A 364 -11.82 20.32 10.52
CA LEU A 364 -12.86 20.55 11.52
C LEU A 364 -13.45 19.22 12.02
N ASP A 365 -13.68 18.26 11.13
CA ASP A 365 -14.16 16.91 11.49
C ASP A 365 -13.24 16.19 12.50
N LEU A 366 -11.93 16.49 12.51
CA LEU A 366 -10.99 15.89 13.46
C LEU A 366 -11.27 16.28 14.92
N PHE A 367 -11.88 17.45 15.18
CA PHE A 367 -12.20 17.89 16.54
C PHE A 367 -13.26 17.00 17.23
N HIS A 368 -14.06 16.30 16.41
CA HIS A 368 -15.16 15.46 16.83
C HIS A 368 -14.85 13.96 16.69
N PHE A 369 -13.59 13.60 16.47
CA PHE A 369 -13.20 12.20 16.33
C PHE A 369 -13.41 11.44 17.64
N GLN A 370 -14.22 10.37 17.59
CA GLN A 370 -14.77 9.72 18.79
C GLN A 370 -13.91 8.58 19.36
N ASP A 371 -12.86 8.14 18.66
CA ASP A 371 -12.02 7.04 19.12
C ASP A 371 -11.19 7.46 20.35
N LYS A 372 -11.48 6.84 21.50
CA LYS A 372 -10.87 7.19 22.80
C LYS A 372 -9.34 7.08 22.81
N LEU A 373 -8.75 6.21 22.00
CA LEU A 373 -7.31 5.97 21.98
C LEU A 373 -6.55 7.04 21.19
N THR A 374 -7.13 7.52 20.09
CA THR A 374 -6.47 8.43 19.15
C THR A 374 -7.04 9.85 19.17
N ALA A 375 -8.20 10.09 19.79
CA ALA A 375 -8.89 11.39 19.82
C ALA A 375 -7.98 12.56 20.22
N ARG A 376 -7.13 12.37 21.24
CA ARG A 376 -6.20 13.43 21.69
C ARG A 376 -5.19 13.83 20.61
N GLN A 377 -4.70 12.86 19.83
CA GLN A 377 -3.73 13.08 18.77
C GLN A 377 -4.40 13.78 17.58
N PHE A 378 -5.62 13.36 17.23
CA PHE A 378 -6.43 13.98 16.19
C PHE A 378 -6.76 15.43 16.53
N GLN A 379 -7.23 15.70 17.75
CA GLN A 379 -7.48 17.05 18.24
C GLN A 379 -6.22 17.91 18.19
N ARG A 380 -5.06 17.37 18.58
CA ARG A 380 -3.79 18.13 18.55
C ARG A 380 -3.36 18.48 17.12
N VAL A 381 -3.49 17.54 16.19
CA VAL A 381 -3.23 17.81 14.76
C VAL A 381 -4.20 18.87 14.25
N ALA A 382 -5.49 18.74 14.57
CA ALA A 382 -6.53 19.67 14.16
C ALA A 382 -6.24 21.10 14.63
N THR A 383 -6.01 21.29 15.94
CA THR A 383 -5.68 22.60 16.51
C THR A 383 -4.40 23.17 15.92
N THR A 384 -3.36 22.35 15.78
CA THR A 384 -2.08 22.83 15.24
C THR A 384 -2.21 23.21 13.77
N ALA A 385 -2.90 22.40 12.96
CA ALA A 385 -3.15 22.69 11.55
C ALA A 385 -4.01 23.95 11.40
N PHE A 386 -5.08 24.09 12.19
CA PHE A 386 -5.94 25.27 12.23
C PHE A 386 -5.11 26.54 12.47
N VAL A 387 -4.27 26.53 13.52
CA VAL A 387 -3.45 27.68 13.89
C VAL A 387 -2.37 27.97 12.84
N THR A 388 -1.72 26.94 12.30
CA THR A 388 -0.68 27.11 11.26
C THR A 388 -1.28 27.66 9.97
N MET A 389 -2.40 27.09 9.49
CA MET A 389 -3.10 27.59 8.29
C MET A 389 -3.61 29.02 8.47
N SER A 390 -4.09 29.36 9.66
CA SER A 390 -4.53 30.74 9.98
C SER A 390 -3.40 31.75 9.95
N ARG A 391 -2.15 31.34 10.23
CA ARG A 391 -0.97 32.21 10.13
C ARG A 391 -0.47 32.35 8.70
N GLU A 392 -0.48 31.26 7.94
CA GLU A 392 0.07 31.23 6.58
C GLU A 392 -0.85 31.91 5.57
N GLN A 393 -2.18 31.70 5.66
CA GLN A 393 -3.17 32.32 4.77
C GLN A 393 -4.40 32.82 5.55
N PRO A 394 -4.30 33.98 6.23
CA PRO A 394 -5.37 34.48 7.11
C PRO A 394 -6.73 34.65 6.43
N GLN A 395 -6.75 35.13 5.19
CA GLN A 395 -7.99 35.39 4.45
C GLN A 395 -8.75 34.09 4.11
N LEU A 396 -8.04 33.07 3.65
CA LEU A 396 -8.64 31.77 3.32
C LEU A 396 -9.03 31.01 4.59
N ALA A 397 -8.20 31.05 5.63
CA ALA A 397 -8.53 30.46 6.92
C ALA A 397 -9.75 31.13 7.57
N ALA A 398 -9.89 32.45 7.46
CA ALA A 398 -11.09 33.14 7.95
C ALA A 398 -12.36 32.60 7.27
N LYS A 399 -12.32 32.41 5.95
CA LYS A 399 -13.45 31.91 5.14
C LYS A 399 -13.77 30.43 5.37
N TYR A 400 -12.76 29.56 5.41
CA TYR A 400 -12.96 28.11 5.39
C TYR A 400 -12.76 27.41 6.74
N LEU A 401 -12.20 28.08 7.75
CA LEU A 401 -12.03 27.54 9.11
C LEU A 401 -12.82 28.34 10.14
N LEU A 402 -12.56 29.65 10.25
CA LEU A 402 -13.12 30.48 11.32
C LEU A 402 -14.63 30.70 11.14
N GLN A 403 -15.06 31.10 9.94
CA GLN A 403 -16.49 31.32 9.64
C GLN A 403 -17.34 30.07 9.90
N PRO A 404 -16.98 28.85 9.46
CA PRO A 404 -17.73 27.65 9.81
C PRO A 404 -17.82 27.38 11.31
N VAL A 405 -16.72 27.54 12.06
CA VAL A 405 -16.71 27.35 13.51
C VAL A 405 -17.61 28.36 14.22
N LEU A 406 -17.61 29.63 13.78
CA LEU A 406 -18.41 30.70 14.38
C LEU A 406 -19.83 30.81 13.81
N ALA A 407 -20.17 30.06 12.76
CA ALA A 407 -21.46 30.18 12.07
C ALA A 407 -22.67 30.02 13.00
N PRO A 408 -22.69 29.09 13.99
CA PRO A 408 -23.77 29.00 14.97
C PRO A 408 -23.91 30.28 15.80
N LEU A 409 -22.81 30.88 16.26
CA LEU A 409 -22.82 32.12 17.05
C LEU A 409 -23.25 33.33 16.22
N HIS A 410 -22.78 33.45 14.98
CA HIS A 410 -23.19 34.54 14.08
C HIS A 410 -24.69 34.48 13.77
N ARG A 411 -25.28 33.28 13.62
CA ARG A 411 -26.73 33.10 13.47
C ARG A 411 -27.51 33.60 14.68
N CYS A 412 -26.99 33.38 15.90
CA CYS A 412 -27.58 33.91 17.13
C CYS A 412 -27.44 35.44 17.27
N LEU A 413 -26.40 36.05 16.70
CA LEU A 413 -26.17 37.50 16.80
C LEU A 413 -26.99 38.28 15.77
N ASN A 414 -27.00 37.84 14.51
CA ASN A 414 -27.66 38.53 13.40
C ASN A 414 -29.21 38.51 13.51
N THR A 415 -29.75 37.67 14.39
CA THR A 415 -31.20 37.59 14.66
C THR A 415 -31.68 38.67 15.62
N ALA A 416 -30.78 39.34 16.35
CA ALA A 416 -31.13 40.56 17.09
C ALA A 416 -31.49 41.75 16.17
N GLU A 417 -31.20 41.65 14.87
CA GLU A 417 -31.44 42.69 13.86
C GLU A 417 -32.66 42.41 12.96
N VAL A 418 -33.30 41.24 13.09
CA VAL A 418 -34.48 40.87 12.30
C VAL A 418 -35.76 41.33 13.03
N PRO A 419 -36.65 42.11 12.39
CA PRO A 419 -37.90 42.54 13.01
C PRO A 419 -38.77 41.33 13.41
N GLU A 420 -39.37 41.37 14.60
CA GLU A 420 -40.26 40.30 15.14
C GLU A 420 -41.42 39.92 14.20
N SER A 421 -41.75 40.78 13.23
CA SER A 421 -42.82 40.56 12.23
C SER A 421 -42.53 39.46 11.20
N ASP A 422 -41.26 39.12 10.97
CA ASP A 422 -40.85 38.16 9.93
C ASP A 422 -40.50 36.76 10.49
N MET A 423 -40.55 36.59 11.82
CA MET A 423 -40.19 35.33 12.48
C MET A 423 -41.43 34.51 12.83
N VAL A 424 -41.52 33.29 12.29
CA VAL A 424 -42.56 32.33 12.68
C VAL A 424 -42.29 31.85 14.11
N PRO A 425 -43.26 31.91 15.04
CA PRO A 425 -43.11 31.39 16.40
C PRO A 425 -42.72 29.90 16.39
N GLY A 426 -41.66 29.54 17.11
CA GLY A 426 -41.14 28.16 17.15
C GLY A 426 -40.03 27.86 16.14
N THR A 427 -39.52 28.85 15.40
CA THR A 427 -38.35 28.68 14.53
C THR A 427 -37.10 28.38 15.36
N ILE A 428 -36.53 27.18 15.20
CA ILE A 428 -35.24 26.82 15.80
C ILE A 428 -34.13 27.46 14.96
N LEU A 429 -33.44 28.45 15.53
CA LEU A 429 -32.36 29.18 14.86
C LEU A 429 -31.06 28.38 14.78
N VAL A 430 -30.71 27.73 15.88
CA VAL A 430 -29.52 26.89 16.09
C VAL A 430 -29.92 25.84 17.13
N SER A 431 -29.56 24.57 16.89
CA SER A 431 -29.83 23.52 17.88
C SER A 431 -28.85 23.60 19.06
N GLU A 432 -29.23 23.05 20.22
CA GLU A 432 -28.31 22.97 21.37
C GLU A 432 -27.06 22.16 21.04
N GLU A 433 -27.17 21.12 20.20
CA GLU A 433 -25.99 20.34 19.77
C GLU A 433 -25.06 21.16 18.88
N GLU A 434 -25.59 21.96 17.94
CA GLU A 434 -24.78 22.83 17.08
C GLU A 434 -24.04 23.90 17.88
N LEU A 435 -24.72 24.52 18.85
CA LEU A 435 -24.12 25.53 19.71
C LEU A 435 -23.09 24.95 20.67
N SER A 436 -23.38 23.79 21.26
CA SER A 436 -22.46 23.09 22.16
C SER A 436 -21.17 22.70 21.42
N ARG A 437 -21.28 22.14 20.20
CA ARG A 437 -20.12 21.82 19.35
C ARG A 437 -19.28 23.06 19.04
N CYS A 438 -19.93 24.16 18.65
CA CYS A 438 -19.26 25.42 18.39
C CYS A 438 -18.41 25.90 19.59
N ILE A 439 -19.00 25.93 20.78
CA ILE A 439 -18.32 26.37 22.00
C ILE A 439 -17.16 25.42 22.34
N GLU A 440 -17.39 24.11 22.25
CA GLU A 440 -16.35 23.11 22.48
C GLU A 440 -15.16 23.27 21.53
N ASP A 441 -15.39 23.53 20.25
CA ASP A 441 -14.32 23.66 19.27
C ASP A 441 -13.51 24.95 19.48
N ILE A 442 -14.19 26.06 19.77
CA ILE A 442 -13.53 27.32 20.16
C ILE A 442 -12.67 27.07 21.40
N PHE A 443 -13.19 26.35 22.39
CA PHE A 443 -12.46 26.02 23.61
C PHE A 443 -11.22 25.16 23.30
N LYS A 444 -11.36 24.09 22.51
CA LYS A 444 -10.25 23.22 22.10
C LYS A 444 -9.15 24.03 21.41
N ILE A 445 -9.52 24.91 20.48
CA ILE A 445 -8.58 25.78 19.77
C ILE A 445 -7.86 26.70 20.77
N TYR A 446 -8.61 27.42 21.61
CA TYR A 446 -8.05 28.40 22.54
C TYR A 446 -7.07 27.78 23.56
N PHE A 447 -7.48 26.68 24.20
CA PHE A 447 -6.70 26.06 25.27
C PHE A 447 -5.39 25.46 24.77
N GLN A 448 -5.41 24.72 23.65
CA GLN A 448 -4.20 24.09 23.12
C GLN A 448 -3.21 25.11 22.54
N THR A 449 -3.71 26.28 22.09
CA THR A 449 -2.85 27.37 21.65
C THR A 449 -2.05 27.93 22.84
N LYS A 450 -2.69 28.18 23.99
CA LYS A 450 -2.01 28.64 25.22
C LYS A 450 -0.97 27.65 25.76
N THR A 451 -1.26 26.35 25.75
CA THR A 451 -0.31 25.33 26.25
C THR A 451 0.98 25.27 25.44
N LYS A 452 0.94 25.57 24.13
CA LYS A 452 2.13 25.58 23.27
C LYS A 452 3.04 26.78 23.57
N TYR A 453 2.46 27.91 23.98
CA TYR A 453 3.20 29.11 24.39
C TYR A 453 3.78 28.98 25.80
N MET A 454 3.08 28.36 26.75
CA MET A 454 3.65 28.10 28.09
C MET A 454 4.85 27.14 28.10
N VAL A 455 5.00 26.28 27.09
CA VAL A 455 6.13 25.33 26.99
C VAL A 455 7.33 25.94 26.25
N LEU A 456 7.14 27.04 25.51
CA LEU A 456 8.17 27.67 24.68
C LEU A 456 8.64 29.04 25.19
N GLU A 457 7.91 29.69 26.09
CA GLU A 457 8.31 30.97 26.69
C GLU A 457 8.19 30.93 28.22
N PRO A 458 9.30 31.11 28.96
CA PRO A 458 9.25 31.46 30.38
C PRO A 458 8.80 32.92 30.60
N ASP A 459 8.89 33.76 29.57
CA ASP A 459 8.71 35.20 29.69
C ASP A 459 7.51 35.64 28.85
N GLY A 460 6.38 35.82 29.55
CA GLY A 460 5.09 36.13 28.96
C GLY A 460 5.08 37.42 28.16
N VAL A 461 4.81 37.31 26.87
CA VAL A 461 4.21 38.40 26.08
C VAL A 461 3.05 37.80 25.30
N GLY A 462 1.83 38.20 25.71
CA GLY A 462 0.58 37.65 25.21
C GLY A 462 0.38 37.87 23.71
N ILE A 463 -0.06 36.81 23.04
CA ILE A 463 -0.53 36.89 21.66
C ILE A 463 -1.99 37.28 21.69
N ASN A 464 -2.28 38.50 21.23
CA ASN A 464 -3.61 38.90 20.79
C ASN A 464 -3.98 38.06 19.56
N ILE A 465 -4.74 36.99 19.79
CA ILE A 465 -5.59 36.42 18.76
C ILE A 465 -6.85 37.28 18.80
N LEU A 466 -6.99 38.15 17.79
CA LEU A 466 -8.24 38.83 17.48
C LEU A 466 -9.33 37.77 17.32
N LEU A 467 -10.22 37.70 18.32
CA LEU A 467 -11.60 37.30 18.15
C LEU A 467 -12.37 38.49 17.57
#